data_AF-A0A1Q9SYS9-F1
#
_entry.id   AF-A0A1Q9SYS9-F1
#
_cell.length_a   1.000
_cell.length_b   1.000
_cell.length_c   1.000
_cell.angle_alpha   90.00
_cell.angle_beta   90.00
_cell.angle_gamma   90.00
#
_symmetry.space_group_name_H-M   'P 1'
#
loop_
_entity.id
_entity.type
_entity.pdbx_description
1 polymer ?
#
loop_
_entity_poly.entity_id
_entity_poly.type
_entity_poly.pdbx_seq_one_letter_code
_entity_poly.pdbx_strand_id
1 'polypeptide(L)'
;MNENDSIVPRIPIGEWGGEAIAWINDNFEWLLDFISLVLDWSITTLIDALLIVPALVMIALFALLGLLVRSWEFAVGTVLTFLLIIAMDQWTFAMQTLALVLIATVVAVVIAVPIGIVAARSDRVSAVVRPVLDFMQTMPAFVYLLPAVVFFGIGFVPGLFATVIFALPPGVRLTELGIRGVDAETVEAGQAFGATPGQILRGIQIPLATPTIMAGVNQVIMLALSMAVIAGIAGADGLGKEVVQSIATLDRPQGIEAGLGVVIIAIYLDRLTASLGRPGDYPHSLLGRLRSRSGGGPDQDDDAAQDEEDNLVAAGHRTPV
;
A
#
# COMPACT_ATOMS: atom_id res chain seq x y z
N MET A 1 16.84 -36.48 24.87
CA MET A 1 18.19 -35.91 25.07
C MET A 1 18.09 -35.01 26.29
N ASN A 2 18.82 -35.33 27.35
CA ASN A 2 18.85 -34.51 28.56
C ASN A 2 19.53 -33.18 28.22
N GLU A 3 19.06 -32.07 28.81
CA GLU A 3 19.57 -30.71 28.59
C GLU A 3 21.07 -30.53 28.91
N ASN A 4 21.71 -31.53 29.54
CA ASN A 4 23.10 -31.49 29.97
C ASN A 4 24.11 -32.21 29.04
N ASP A 5 23.69 -32.79 27.91
CA ASP A 5 24.59 -33.54 27.00
C ASP A 5 25.02 -32.76 25.74
N SER A 6 24.68 -31.47 25.60
CA SER A 6 25.13 -30.67 24.46
C SER A 6 26.49 -30.01 24.73
N ILE A 7 27.47 -30.31 23.87
CA ILE A 7 28.82 -29.70 23.87
C ILE A 7 28.75 -28.17 23.70
N VAL A 8 27.64 -27.67 23.14
CA VAL A 8 27.37 -26.24 22.99
C VAL A 8 26.41 -25.80 24.11
N PRO A 9 26.75 -24.78 24.92
CA PRO A 9 25.86 -24.24 25.93
C PRO A 9 24.56 -23.68 25.32
N ARG A 10 23.42 -23.97 25.94
CA ARG A 10 22.13 -23.35 25.57
C ARG A 10 22.22 -21.85 25.85
N ILE A 11 21.97 -21.03 24.82
CA ILE A 11 21.78 -19.59 24.99
C ILE A 11 20.28 -19.33 25.19
N PRO A 12 19.85 -18.79 26.34
CA PRO A 12 18.42 -18.66 26.69
C PRO A 12 17.79 -17.42 26.04
N ILE A 13 17.88 -17.29 24.71
CA ILE A 13 17.35 -16.13 23.95
C ILE A 13 15.85 -15.88 24.23
N GLY A 14 15.07 -16.95 24.44
CA GLY A 14 13.65 -16.83 24.76
C GLY A 14 13.38 -16.17 26.11
N GLU A 15 14.21 -16.42 27.12
CA GLU A 15 14.08 -15.80 28.44
C GLU A 15 14.44 -14.31 28.35
N TRP A 16 15.55 -13.99 27.67
CA TRP A 16 15.94 -12.59 27.42
C TRP A 16 14.88 -11.83 26.62
N GLY A 17 14.27 -12.47 25.63
CA GLY A 17 13.17 -11.89 24.86
C GLY A 17 11.93 -11.64 25.72
N GLY A 18 11.58 -12.59 26.59
CA GLY A 18 10.47 -12.44 27.54
C GLY A 18 10.70 -11.29 28.53
N GLU A 19 11.90 -11.20 29.11
CA GLU A 19 12.29 -10.10 30.00
C GLU A 19 12.26 -8.74 29.28
N ALA A 20 12.73 -8.68 28.04
CA ALA A 20 12.69 -7.46 27.24
C ALA A 20 11.24 -7.01 26.95
N ILE A 21 10.36 -7.94 26.59
CA ILE A 21 8.93 -7.67 26.36
C ILE A 21 8.27 -7.17 27.65
N ALA A 22 8.51 -7.82 28.78
CA ALA A 22 7.98 -7.41 30.08
C ALA A 22 8.47 -6.01 30.46
N TRP A 23 9.77 -5.74 30.30
CA TRP A 23 10.34 -4.42 30.57
C TRP A 23 9.72 -3.32 29.68
N ILE A 24 9.47 -3.61 28.40
CA ILE A 24 8.79 -2.65 27.50
C ILE A 24 7.38 -2.37 28.01
N ASN A 25 6.61 -3.40 28.35
CA ASN A 25 5.27 -3.22 28.90
C ASN A 25 5.29 -2.38 30.18
N ASP A 26 6.14 -2.72 31.14
CA ASP A 26 6.17 -2.05 32.45
C ASP A 26 6.59 -0.57 32.37
N ASN A 27 7.43 -0.21 31.38
CA ASN A 27 7.98 1.15 31.27
C ASN A 27 7.26 2.02 30.22
N PHE A 28 6.64 1.42 29.22
CA PHE A 28 6.00 2.11 28.10
C PHE A 28 4.50 1.83 27.99
N GLU A 29 3.86 1.25 29.03
CA GLU A 29 2.41 1.00 29.08
C GLU A 29 1.60 2.19 28.56
N TRP A 30 1.85 3.40 29.11
CA TRP A 30 1.15 4.62 28.71
C TRP A 30 1.24 4.93 27.20
N LEU A 31 2.37 4.61 26.57
CA LEU A 31 2.61 4.85 25.14
C LEU A 31 1.93 3.76 24.31
N LEU A 32 2.02 2.50 24.75
CA LEU A 32 1.35 1.37 24.09
C LEU A 32 -0.17 1.54 24.14
N ASP A 33 -0.71 1.97 25.29
CA ASP A 33 -2.12 2.28 25.46
C ASP A 33 -2.56 3.44 24.57
N PHE A 34 -1.76 4.51 24.49
CA PHE A 34 -2.04 5.64 23.61
C PHE A 34 -2.05 5.21 22.14
N ILE A 35 -1.06 4.42 21.70
CA ILE A 35 -1.00 3.89 20.34
C ILE A 35 -2.22 2.99 20.07
N SER A 36 -2.54 2.09 21.00
CA SER A 36 -3.70 1.20 20.91
C SER A 36 -5.00 1.99 20.77
N LEU A 37 -5.20 2.99 21.63
CA LEU A 37 -6.37 3.87 21.59
C LEU A 37 -6.51 4.58 20.25
N VAL A 38 -5.43 5.19 19.74
CA VAL A 38 -5.46 5.93 18.48
C VAL A 38 -5.72 5.00 17.30
N LEU A 39 -5.07 3.84 17.25
CA LEU A 39 -5.24 2.88 16.17
C LEU A 39 -6.63 2.24 16.18
N ASP A 40 -7.10 1.80 17.34
CA ASP A 40 -8.43 1.22 17.50
C ASP A 40 -9.51 2.25 17.15
N TRP A 41 -9.42 3.47 17.69
CA TRP A 41 -10.34 4.55 17.35
C TRP A 41 -10.33 4.86 15.85
N SER A 42 -9.16 4.89 15.21
CA SER A 42 -9.05 5.18 13.78
C SER A 42 -9.71 4.09 12.92
N ILE A 43 -9.51 2.82 13.27
CA ILE A 43 -10.09 1.68 12.54
C ILE A 43 -11.59 1.62 12.76
N THR A 44 -12.05 1.64 14.02
CA THR A 44 -13.48 1.54 14.36
C THR A 44 -14.27 2.71 13.80
N THR A 45 -13.73 3.93 13.87
CA THR A 45 -14.37 5.11 13.25
C THR A 45 -14.49 4.95 11.73
N LEU A 46 -13.46 4.41 11.06
CA LEU A 46 -13.54 4.15 9.62
C LEU A 46 -14.54 3.04 9.28
N ILE A 47 -14.59 1.97 10.09
CA ILE A 47 -15.58 0.89 9.95
C ILE A 47 -16.99 1.48 10.09
N ASP A 48 -17.25 2.24 11.14
CA ASP A 48 -18.55 2.87 11.38
C ASP A 48 -18.92 3.83 10.26
N ALA A 49 -17.97 4.63 9.76
CA ALA A 49 -18.18 5.51 8.61
C ALA A 49 -18.50 4.75 7.31
N LEU A 50 -17.92 3.56 7.11
CA LEU A 50 -18.21 2.70 5.96
C LEU A 50 -19.58 2.00 6.09
N LEU A 51 -19.97 1.62 7.30
CA LEU A 51 -21.19 0.84 7.56
C LEU A 51 -22.43 1.69 7.84
N ILE A 52 -22.28 2.95 8.28
CA ILE A 52 -23.41 3.87 8.49
C ILE A 52 -24.11 4.23 7.18
N VAL A 53 -23.36 4.22 6.08
CA VAL A 53 -23.89 4.43 4.74
C VAL A 53 -24.55 3.14 4.25
N PRO A 54 -25.81 3.18 3.79
CA PRO A 54 -26.47 2.00 3.24
C PRO A 54 -25.62 1.35 2.13
N ALA A 55 -25.51 0.02 2.16
CA ALA A 55 -24.54 -0.71 1.32
C ALA A 55 -24.65 -0.37 -0.18
N LEU A 56 -25.88 -0.24 -0.71
CA LEU A 56 -26.09 0.14 -2.12
C LEU A 56 -25.56 1.54 -2.46
N VAL A 57 -25.67 2.49 -1.52
CA VAL A 57 -25.12 3.85 -1.68
C VAL A 57 -23.60 3.79 -1.65
N MET A 58 -23.01 3.00 -0.74
CA MET A 58 -21.57 2.82 -0.68
C MET A 58 -21.02 2.17 -1.96
N ILE A 59 -21.71 1.18 -2.52
CA ILE A 59 -21.36 0.58 -3.83
C ILE A 59 -21.37 1.65 -4.93
N ALA A 60 -22.38 2.52 -4.95
CA ALA A 60 -22.44 3.62 -5.91
C ALA A 60 -21.26 4.58 -5.73
N LEU A 61 -20.83 4.87 -4.50
CA LEU A 61 -19.65 5.68 -4.22
C LEU A 61 -18.36 5.00 -4.70
N PHE A 62 -18.17 3.71 -4.42
CA PHE A 62 -17.00 2.96 -4.90
C PHE A 62 -16.95 2.86 -6.42
N ALA A 63 -18.09 2.66 -7.07
CA ALA A 63 -18.20 2.64 -8.53
C ALA A 63 -17.93 4.04 -9.12
N LEU A 64 -18.42 5.11 -8.48
CA LEU A 64 -18.14 6.48 -8.88
C LEU A 64 -16.64 6.79 -8.77
N LEU A 65 -15.99 6.41 -7.67
CA LEU A 65 -14.53 6.51 -7.54
C LEU A 65 -13.82 5.76 -8.66
N GLY A 66 -14.26 4.54 -8.96
CA GLY A 66 -13.71 3.76 -10.08
C GLY A 66 -13.88 4.42 -11.44
N LEU A 67 -15.03 5.07 -11.68
CA LEU A 67 -15.31 5.81 -12.91
C LEU A 67 -14.43 7.06 -13.03
N LEU A 68 -14.20 7.75 -11.90
CA LEU A 68 -13.38 8.95 -11.86
C LEU A 68 -11.90 8.63 -12.12
N VAL A 69 -11.36 7.59 -11.49
CA VAL A 69 -9.92 7.33 -11.53
C VAL A 69 -9.52 6.42 -12.70
N ARG A 70 -10.41 5.51 -13.12
CA ARG A 70 -10.05 4.43 -14.06
C ARG A 70 -10.91 4.37 -15.32
N SER A 71 -12.09 3.74 -15.26
CA SER A 71 -12.94 3.52 -16.44
C SER A 71 -14.36 3.08 -16.06
N TRP A 72 -15.28 3.10 -17.04
CA TRP A 72 -16.66 2.69 -16.84
C TRP A 72 -16.80 1.16 -16.66
N GLU A 73 -15.96 0.36 -17.32
CA GLU A 73 -15.94 -1.09 -17.18
C GLU A 73 -15.58 -1.48 -15.74
N PHE A 74 -14.62 -0.75 -15.15
CA PHE A 74 -14.25 -0.96 -13.75
C PHE A 74 -15.37 -0.54 -12.79
N ALA A 75 -16.09 0.54 -13.08
CA ALA A 75 -17.24 0.95 -12.29
C ALA A 75 -18.35 -0.12 -12.31
N VAL A 76 -18.70 -0.65 -13.50
CA VAL A 76 -19.67 -1.75 -13.63
C VAL A 76 -19.19 -2.99 -12.91
N GLY A 77 -17.92 -3.37 -13.09
CA GLY A 77 -17.29 -4.48 -12.38
C GLY A 77 -17.39 -4.32 -10.86
N THR A 78 -17.15 -3.12 -10.33
CA THR A 78 -17.27 -2.79 -8.91
C THR A 78 -18.70 -2.98 -8.42
N VAL A 79 -19.71 -2.51 -9.18
CA VAL A 79 -21.12 -2.72 -8.81
C VAL A 79 -21.42 -4.22 -8.71
N LEU A 80 -21.06 -4.99 -9.74
CA LEU A 80 -21.37 -6.42 -9.79
C LEU A 80 -20.68 -7.21 -8.68
N THR A 81 -19.39 -6.97 -8.43
CA THR A 81 -18.63 -7.73 -7.44
C THR A 81 -19.00 -7.33 -6.01
N PHE A 82 -19.28 -6.06 -5.72
CA PHE A 82 -19.71 -5.68 -4.38
C PHE A 82 -21.18 -6.06 -4.10
N LEU A 83 -22.05 -6.11 -5.11
CA LEU A 83 -23.37 -6.73 -4.96
C LEU A 83 -23.25 -8.22 -4.64
N LEU A 84 -22.27 -8.92 -5.22
CA LEU A 84 -21.98 -10.30 -4.85
C LEU A 84 -21.52 -10.42 -3.39
N ILE A 85 -20.69 -9.49 -2.89
CA ILE A 85 -20.32 -9.46 -1.45
C ILE A 85 -21.57 -9.36 -0.55
N ILE A 86 -22.53 -8.50 -0.91
CA ILE A 86 -23.81 -8.40 -0.18
C ILE A 86 -24.56 -9.73 -0.27
N ALA A 87 -24.66 -10.33 -1.46
CA ALA A 87 -25.39 -11.56 -1.68
C ALA A 87 -24.80 -12.78 -0.95
N MET A 88 -23.51 -12.73 -0.54
CA MET A 88 -22.83 -13.74 0.27
C MET A 88 -22.86 -13.42 1.77
N ASP A 89 -23.59 -12.39 2.21
CA ASP A 89 -23.61 -11.90 3.60
C ASP A 89 -22.22 -11.49 4.15
N GLN A 90 -21.28 -11.14 3.26
CA GLN A 90 -19.89 -10.80 3.62
C GLN A 90 -19.61 -9.29 3.71
N TRP A 91 -20.64 -8.44 3.61
CA TRP A 91 -20.48 -6.98 3.53
C TRP A 91 -19.74 -6.38 4.73
N THR A 92 -20.19 -6.70 5.94
CA THR A 92 -19.58 -6.18 7.18
C THR A 92 -18.11 -6.57 7.27
N PHE A 93 -17.81 -7.85 7.04
CA PHE A 93 -16.45 -8.37 7.10
C PHE A 93 -15.54 -7.75 6.03
N ALA A 94 -16.08 -7.50 4.84
CA ALA A 94 -15.36 -6.83 3.76
C ALA A 94 -15.01 -5.38 4.11
N MET A 95 -15.93 -4.63 4.73
CA MET A 95 -15.66 -3.25 5.18
C MET A 95 -14.67 -3.19 6.34
N GLN A 96 -14.72 -4.16 7.27
CA GLN A 96 -13.72 -4.29 8.33
C GLN A 96 -12.31 -4.56 7.77
N THR A 97 -12.19 -5.48 6.82
CA THR A 97 -10.91 -5.74 6.14
C THR A 97 -10.43 -4.53 5.35
N LEU A 98 -11.33 -3.86 4.61
CA LEU A 98 -10.99 -2.65 3.88
C LEU A 98 -10.47 -1.55 4.81
N ALA A 99 -11.14 -1.31 5.95
CA ALA A 99 -10.73 -0.33 6.93
C ALA A 99 -9.34 -0.66 7.52
N LEU A 100 -9.11 -1.91 7.95
CA LEU A 100 -7.81 -2.35 8.47
C LEU A 100 -6.70 -2.11 7.45
N VAL A 101 -6.91 -2.50 6.18
CA VAL A 101 -5.91 -2.33 5.12
C VAL A 101 -5.62 -0.86 4.84
N LEU A 102 -6.65 0.00 4.81
CA LEU A 102 -6.48 1.43 4.58
C LEU A 102 -5.72 2.12 5.72
N ILE A 103 -6.10 1.87 6.98
CA ILE A 103 -5.38 2.45 8.13
C ILE A 103 -3.96 1.91 8.20
N ALA A 104 -3.75 0.60 8.03
CA ALA A 104 -2.42 -0.01 8.04
C ALA A 104 -1.53 0.58 6.94
N THR A 105 -2.09 0.79 5.74
CA THR A 105 -1.39 1.43 4.63
C THR A 105 -1.01 2.87 4.98
N VAL A 106 -1.94 3.67 5.50
CA VAL A 106 -1.65 5.07 5.85
C VAL A 106 -0.53 5.14 6.88
N VAL A 107 -0.60 4.34 7.95
CA VAL A 107 0.44 4.27 8.98
C VAL A 107 1.77 3.82 8.37
N ALA A 108 1.76 2.75 7.57
CA ALA A 108 2.97 2.23 6.92
C ALA A 108 3.60 3.26 5.97
N VAL A 109 2.82 3.99 5.17
CA VAL A 109 3.32 5.01 4.23
C VAL A 109 3.88 6.22 4.98
N VAL A 110 3.19 6.69 6.03
CA VAL A 110 3.65 7.79 6.89
C VAL A 110 5.01 7.47 7.53
N ILE A 111 5.31 6.20 7.77
CA ILE A 111 6.62 5.76 8.31
C ILE A 111 7.62 5.49 7.17
N ALA A 112 7.19 4.76 6.13
CA ALA A 112 8.04 4.26 5.07
C ALA A 112 8.63 5.38 4.21
N VAL A 113 7.82 6.38 3.84
CA VAL A 113 8.27 7.47 2.96
C VAL A 113 9.35 8.32 3.64
N PRO A 114 9.18 8.80 4.89
CA PRO A 114 10.26 9.51 5.59
C PRO A 114 11.54 8.69 5.75
N ILE A 115 11.44 7.42 6.15
CA ILE A 115 12.62 6.55 6.27
C ILE A 115 13.32 6.39 4.92
N GLY A 116 12.55 6.19 3.84
CA GLY A 116 13.09 6.09 2.47
C GLY A 116 13.77 7.38 2.02
N ILE A 117 13.20 8.54 2.33
CA ILE A 117 13.82 9.86 2.05
C ILE A 117 15.15 10.00 2.79
N VAL A 118 15.21 9.64 4.08
CA VAL A 118 16.44 9.75 4.87
C VAL A 118 17.50 8.75 4.37
N ALA A 119 17.11 7.53 4.03
CA ALA A 119 17.99 6.52 3.45
C ALA A 119 18.52 6.93 2.06
N ALA A 120 17.71 7.62 1.26
CA ALA A 120 18.14 8.14 -0.04
C ALA A 120 19.25 9.18 0.06
N ARG A 121 19.26 9.96 1.15
CA ARG A 121 20.22 11.05 1.37
C ARG A 121 21.52 10.63 2.04
N SER A 122 21.61 9.41 2.55
CA SER A 122 22.80 8.93 3.26
C SER A 122 23.04 7.44 3.02
N ASP A 123 24.17 7.11 2.40
CA ASP A 123 24.60 5.72 2.20
C ASP A 123 24.79 4.99 3.53
N ARG A 124 25.19 5.70 4.60
CA ARG A 124 25.31 5.13 5.94
C ARG A 124 23.94 4.74 6.51
N VAL A 125 22.94 5.62 6.37
CA VAL A 125 21.57 5.29 6.81
C VAL A 125 21.03 4.13 6.00
N SER A 126 21.20 4.14 4.68
CA SER A 126 20.78 3.04 3.79
C SER A 126 21.42 1.71 4.20
N ALA A 127 22.72 1.69 4.49
CA ALA A 127 23.44 0.49 4.92
C ALA A 127 22.93 -0.10 6.26
N VAL A 128 22.39 0.74 7.16
CA VAL A 128 21.80 0.29 8.43
C VAL A 128 20.33 -0.12 8.27
N VAL A 129 19.56 0.62 7.48
CA VAL A 129 18.13 0.37 7.27
C VAL A 129 17.92 -0.93 6.48
N ARG A 130 18.73 -1.22 5.46
CA ARG A 130 18.56 -2.40 4.59
C ARG A 130 18.47 -3.73 5.36
N PRO A 131 19.41 -4.09 6.26
CA PRO A 131 19.31 -5.31 7.07
C PRO A 131 18.03 -5.37 7.91
N VAL A 132 17.57 -4.25 8.46
CA VAL A 132 16.32 -4.19 9.23
C VAL A 132 15.14 -4.51 8.33
N LEU A 133 15.09 -3.94 7.12
CA LEU A 133 14.05 -4.21 6.14
C LEU A 133 14.09 -5.66 5.62
N ASP A 134 15.28 -6.26 5.50
CA ASP A 134 15.47 -7.66 5.13
C ASP A 134 14.94 -8.59 6.24
N PHE A 135 15.28 -8.29 7.49
CA PHE A 135 14.73 -9.01 8.64
C PHE A 135 13.21 -8.89 8.70
N MET A 136 12.67 -7.69 8.48
CA MET A 136 11.23 -7.43 8.45
C MET A 136 10.48 -8.27 7.40
N GLN A 137 11.08 -8.50 6.23
CA GLN A 137 10.44 -9.29 5.16
C GLN A 137 10.66 -10.80 5.27
N THR A 138 11.72 -11.23 5.95
CA THR A 138 12.11 -12.65 6.00
C THR A 138 11.51 -13.39 7.18
N MET A 139 11.16 -12.69 8.27
CA MET A 139 10.46 -13.35 9.37
C MET A 139 9.04 -13.74 8.96
N PRO A 140 8.58 -14.94 9.34
CA PRO A 140 7.21 -15.35 9.09
C PRO A 140 6.21 -14.42 9.76
N ALA A 141 5.09 -14.16 9.08
CA ALA A 141 4.02 -13.27 9.50
C ALA A 141 3.52 -13.51 10.94
N PHE A 142 3.35 -14.77 11.35
CA PHE A 142 2.87 -15.14 12.69
C PHE A 142 3.84 -14.75 13.82
N VAL A 143 5.15 -14.60 13.52
CA VAL A 143 6.15 -14.19 14.51
C VAL A 143 5.89 -12.76 14.97
N TYR A 144 5.37 -11.90 14.09
CA TYR A 144 4.98 -10.52 14.45
C TYR A 144 3.75 -10.44 15.33
N LEU A 145 2.82 -11.38 15.17
CA LEU A 145 1.58 -11.39 15.95
C LEU A 145 1.84 -11.69 17.42
N LEU A 146 2.85 -12.51 17.74
CA LEU A 146 3.16 -12.89 19.12
C LEU A 146 3.42 -11.69 20.04
N PRO A 147 4.42 -10.82 19.79
CA PRO A 147 4.63 -9.64 20.61
C PRO A 147 3.49 -8.65 20.47
N ALA A 148 2.84 -8.54 19.30
CA ALA A 148 1.72 -7.63 19.10
C ALA A 148 0.53 -7.96 20.02
N VAL A 149 0.18 -9.24 20.15
CA VAL A 149 -0.91 -9.69 21.04
C VAL A 149 -0.51 -9.52 22.51
N VAL A 150 0.77 -9.70 22.85
CA VAL A 150 1.26 -9.46 24.22
C VAL A 150 1.20 -7.97 24.60
N PHE A 151 1.47 -7.07 23.67
CA PHE A 151 1.45 -5.63 23.90
C PHE A 151 0.04 -5.03 23.84
N PHE A 152 -0.80 -5.48 22.91
CA PHE A 152 -2.07 -4.81 22.58
C PHE A 152 -3.32 -5.66 22.84
N GLY A 153 -3.15 -6.90 23.30
CA GLY A 153 -4.25 -7.85 23.44
C GLY A 153 -4.74 -8.38 22.09
N ILE A 154 -5.92 -9.01 22.09
CA ILE A 154 -6.56 -9.59 20.90
C ILE A 154 -7.48 -8.53 20.27
N GLY A 155 -7.45 -8.40 18.94
CA GLY A 155 -8.33 -7.46 18.21
C GLY A 155 -7.71 -6.89 16.95
N PHE A 156 -8.18 -5.71 16.53
CA PHE A 156 -7.70 -5.04 15.31
C PHE A 156 -6.26 -4.54 15.43
N VAL A 157 -5.90 -3.93 16.58
CA VAL A 157 -4.58 -3.32 16.83
C VAL A 157 -3.40 -4.26 16.61
N PRO A 158 -3.34 -5.48 17.20
CA PRO A 158 -2.21 -6.39 16.97
C PRO A 158 -2.10 -6.81 15.49
N GLY A 159 -3.24 -7.01 14.83
CA GLY A 159 -3.30 -7.34 13.40
C GLY A 159 -2.78 -6.21 12.53
N LEU A 160 -3.18 -4.97 12.82
CA LEU A 160 -2.67 -3.78 12.15
C LEU A 160 -1.17 -3.59 12.38
N PHE A 161 -0.70 -3.76 13.61
CA PHE A 161 0.72 -3.64 13.94
C PHE A 161 1.59 -4.58 13.12
N ALA A 162 1.23 -5.87 13.07
CA ALA A 162 1.96 -6.85 12.26
C ALA A 162 1.86 -6.55 10.76
N THR A 163 0.70 -6.08 10.30
CA THR A 163 0.48 -5.63 8.92
C THR A 163 1.41 -4.48 8.53
N VAL A 164 1.54 -3.47 9.38
CA VAL A 164 2.42 -2.32 9.15
C VAL A 164 3.87 -2.78 9.04
N ILE A 165 4.35 -3.59 9.99
CA ILE A 165 5.75 -4.06 9.99
C ILE A 165 6.06 -4.86 8.72
N PHE A 166 5.15 -5.73 8.32
CA PHE A 166 5.34 -6.57 7.14
C PHE A 166 5.28 -5.77 5.83
N ALA A 167 4.39 -4.78 5.74
CA ALA A 167 4.16 -4.03 4.51
C ALA A 167 5.11 -2.83 4.30
N LEU A 168 5.72 -2.30 5.36
CA LEU A 168 6.62 -1.13 5.34
C LEU A 168 7.83 -1.26 4.38
N PRO A 169 8.53 -2.40 4.31
CA PRO A 169 9.80 -2.51 3.58
C PRO A 169 9.80 -2.13 2.09
N PRO A 170 8.88 -2.59 1.23
CA PRO A 170 8.84 -2.14 -0.16
C PRO A 170 8.59 -0.63 -0.29
N GLY A 171 7.79 -0.03 0.60
CA GLY A 171 7.55 1.41 0.63
C GLY A 171 8.83 2.20 0.86
N VAL A 172 9.66 1.78 1.81
CA VAL A 172 10.97 2.41 2.09
C VAL A 172 11.90 2.25 0.89
N ARG A 173 12.02 1.03 0.35
CA ARG A 173 12.93 0.72 -0.76
C ARG A 173 12.60 1.49 -2.02
N LEU A 174 11.33 1.53 -2.39
CA LEU A 174 10.90 2.20 -3.61
C LEU A 174 10.95 3.73 -3.46
N THR A 175 10.76 4.25 -2.24
CA THR A 175 11.03 5.66 -1.95
C THR A 175 12.52 5.99 -2.06
N GLU A 176 13.39 5.17 -1.46
CA GLU A 176 14.84 5.34 -1.55
C GLU A 176 15.32 5.29 -3.01
N LEU A 177 14.88 4.27 -3.75
CA LEU A 177 15.22 4.06 -5.15
C LEU A 177 14.71 5.23 -6.02
N GLY A 178 13.47 5.67 -5.81
CA GLY A 178 12.87 6.76 -6.57
C GLY A 178 13.68 8.05 -6.44
N ILE A 179 14.10 8.40 -5.22
CA ILE A 179 14.84 9.65 -4.96
C ILE A 179 16.28 9.56 -5.48
N ARG A 180 16.95 8.41 -5.30
CA ARG A 180 18.31 8.18 -5.81
C ARG A 180 18.36 8.06 -7.34
N GLY A 181 17.26 7.62 -7.96
CA GLY A 181 17.13 7.43 -9.40
C GLY A 181 16.81 8.71 -10.18
N VAL A 182 16.67 9.85 -9.51
CA VAL A 182 16.51 11.15 -10.16
C VAL A 182 17.81 11.52 -10.87
N ASP A 183 17.70 11.96 -12.11
CA ASP A 183 18.82 12.35 -12.95
C ASP A 183 19.72 13.39 -12.28
N ALA A 184 21.03 13.15 -12.34
CA ALA A 184 22.03 13.96 -11.67
C ALA A 184 22.13 15.37 -12.28
N GLU A 185 22.00 15.49 -13.61
CA GLU A 185 22.09 16.80 -14.30
C GLU A 185 20.94 17.71 -13.84
N THR A 186 19.75 17.15 -13.64
CA THR A 186 18.60 17.89 -13.11
C THR A 186 18.85 18.40 -11.69
N VAL A 187 19.52 17.61 -10.85
CA VAL A 187 19.89 17.99 -9.48
C VAL A 187 21.00 19.05 -9.49
N GLU A 188 22.03 18.87 -10.31
CA GLU A 188 23.15 19.80 -10.48
C GLU A 188 22.69 21.15 -11.04
N ALA A 189 21.73 21.16 -11.97
CA ALA A 189 21.10 22.39 -12.45
C ALA A 189 20.43 23.16 -11.30
N GLY A 190 19.66 22.47 -10.43
CA GLY A 190 19.08 23.08 -9.24
C GLY A 190 20.13 23.70 -8.30
N GLN A 191 21.26 23.02 -8.12
CA GLN A 191 22.39 23.54 -7.33
C GLN A 191 23.03 24.78 -7.99
N ALA A 192 23.21 24.76 -9.32
CA ALA A 192 23.75 25.89 -10.07
C ALA A 192 22.87 27.15 -9.99
N PHE A 193 21.54 26.98 -9.87
CA PHE A 193 20.61 28.07 -9.60
C PHE A 193 20.51 28.47 -8.11
N GLY A 194 21.35 27.89 -7.24
CA GLY A 194 21.44 28.25 -5.81
C GLY A 194 20.38 27.61 -4.93
N ALA A 195 19.69 26.57 -5.39
CA ALA A 195 18.70 25.86 -4.57
C ALA A 195 19.39 25.08 -3.43
N THR A 196 18.88 25.23 -2.22
CA THR A 196 19.30 24.45 -1.05
C THR A 196 18.92 22.97 -1.21
N PRO A 197 19.59 22.03 -0.51
CA PRO A 197 19.25 20.60 -0.60
C PRO A 197 17.79 20.28 -0.27
N GLY A 198 17.17 21.06 0.63
CA GLY A 198 15.75 20.91 0.97
C GLY A 198 14.81 21.43 -0.12
N GLN A 199 15.23 22.45 -0.88
CA GLN A 199 14.50 22.95 -2.06
C GLN A 199 14.63 21.98 -3.23
N ILE A 200 15.83 21.43 -3.47
CA ILE A 200 16.06 20.40 -4.48
C ILE A 200 15.21 19.15 -4.17
N LEU A 201 15.22 18.68 -2.91
CA LEU A 201 14.43 17.52 -2.53
C LEU A 201 12.94 17.71 -2.80
N ARG A 202 12.35 18.82 -2.33
CA ARG A 202 10.90 19.06 -2.44
C ARG A 202 10.47 19.51 -3.83
N GLY A 203 11.30 20.27 -4.52
CA GLY A 203 10.97 20.90 -5.81
C GLY A 203 11.40 20.09 -7.03
N ILE A 204 12.36 19.17 -6.90
CA ILE A 204 12.91 18.39 -8.01
C ILE A 204 12.77 16.89 -7.71
N GLN A 205 13.41 16.40 -6.66
CA GLN A 205 13.54 14.97 -6.45
C GLN A 205 12.20 14.28 -6.12
N ILE A 206 11.42 14.81 -5.18
CA ILE A 206 10.12 14.21 -4.80
C ILE A 206 9.14 14.21 -6.00
N PRO A 207 8.93 15.32 -6.73
CA PRO A 207 8.08 15.30 -7.92
C PRO A 207 8.50 14.25 -8.96
N LEU A 208 9.80 14.17 -9.28
CA LEU A 208 10.31 13.21 -10.26
C LEU A 208 10.30 11.76 -9.75
N ALA A 209 10.46 11.55 -8.44
CA ALA A 209 10.41 10.24 -7.80
C ALA A 209 8.98 9.75 -7.50
N THR A 210 7.96 10.62 -7.65
CA THR A 210 6.58 10.33 -7.26
C THR A 210 6.04 9.03 -7.88
N PRO A 211 6.26 8.71 -9.18
CA PRO A 211 5.78 7.46 -9.75
C PRO A 211 6.34 6.22 -9.03
N THR A 212 7.63 6.24 -8.68
CA THR A 212 8.29 5.14 -7.97
C THR A 212 7.83 5.06 -6.52
N ILE A 213 7.65 6.19 -5.84
CA ILE A 213 7.07 6.25 -4.48
C ILE A 213 5.66 5.66 -4.49
N MET A 214 4.83 6.02 -5.47
CA MET A 214 3.46 5.49 -5.62
C MET A 214 3.45 4.00 -5.95
N ALA A 215 4.41 3.49 -6.71
CA ALA A 215 4.61 2.05 -6.87
C ALA A 215 4.91 1.38 -5.51
N GLY A 216 5.70 2.04 -4.66
CA GLY A 216 5.94 1.64 -3.27
C GLY A 216 4.67 1.58 -2.43
N VAL A 217 3.86 2.64 -2.48
CA VAL A 217 2.55 2.69 -1.80
C VAL A 217 1.64 1.55 -2.28
N ASN A 218 1.61 1.26 -3.58
CA ASN A 218 0.84 0.14 -4.12
C ASN A 218 1.30 -1.20 -3.53
N GLN A 219 2.62 -1.43 -3.42
CA GLN A 219 3.14 -2.65 -2.80
C GLN A 219 2.79 -2.73 -1.30
N VAL A 220 2.82 -1.60 -0.58
CA VAL A 220 2.37 -1.55 0.82
C VAL A 220 0.91 -2.00 0.92
N ILE A 221 0.03 -1.51 0.05
CA ILE A 221 -1.40 -1.89 0.03
C ILE A 221 -1.57 -3.39 -0.25
N MET A 222 -0.87 -3.90 -1.26
CA MET A 222 -0.98 -5.31 -1.66
C MET A 222 -0.50 -6.25 -0.56
N LEU A 223 0.62 -5.93 0.09
CA LEU A 223 1.11 -6.71 1.23
C LEU A 223 0.22 -6.55 2.46
N ALA A 224 -0.30 -5.35 2.71
CA ALA A 224 -1.20 -5.10 3.83
C ALA A 224 -2.47 -5.94 3.72
N LEU A 225 -3.03 -6.05 2.52
CA LEU A 225 -4.18 -6.91 2.27
C LEU A 225 -3.86 -8.40 2.42
N SER A 226 -2.71 -8.86 1.92
CA SER A 226 -2.28 -10.25 2.16
C SER A 226 -2.16 -10.56 3.65
N MET A 227 -1.70 -9.58 4.44
CA MET A 227 -1.50 -9.73 5.88
C MET A 227 -2.81 -9.56 6.68
N ALA A 228 -3.82 -8.87 6.14
CA ALA A 228 -5.13 -8.73 6.77
C ALA A 228 -5.83 -10.08 7.00
N VAL A 229 -5.56 -11.10 6.18
CA VAL A 229 -6.05 -12.47 6.41
C VAL A 229 -5.41 -13.06 7.67
N ILE A 230 -4.09 -12.88 7.83
CA ILE A 230 -3.32 -13.39 8.97
C ILE A 230 -3.67 -12.62 10.25
N ALA A 231 -3.99 -11.33 10.15
CA ALA A 231 -4.51 -10.53 11.26
C ALA A 231 -5.76 -11.13 11.91
N GLY A 232 -6.59 -11.87 11.15
CA GLY A 232 -7.75 -12.60 11.68
C GLY A 232 -7.39 -13.64 12.75
N ILE A 233 -6.18 -14.21 12.71
CA ILE A 233 -5.67 -15.13 13.73
C ILE A 233 -5.49 -14.41 15.08
N ALA A 234 -5.11 -13.13 15.04
CA ALA A 234 -4.97 -12.29 16.23
C ALA A 234 -6.32 -11.65 16.68
N GLY A 235 -7.43 -12.10 16.10
CA GLY A 235 -8.78 -11.71 16.49
C GLY A 235 -9.29 -10.41 15.88
N ALA A 236 -8.58 -9.82 14.91
CA ALA A 236 -9.10 -8.72 14.11
C ALA A 236 -10.34 -9.18 13.33
N ASP A 237 -11.48 -8.50 13.48
CA ASP A 237 -12.68 -8.86 12.72
C ASP A 237 -12.49 -8.54 11.22
N GLY A 238 -13.23 -9.26 10.38
CA GLY A 238 -13.18 -9.11 8.93
C GLY A 238 -13.07 -10.45 8.20
N LEU A 239 -12.89 -10.37 6.89
CA LEU A 239 -12.83 -11.55 6.01
C LEU A 239 -11.72 -12.52 6.41
N GLY A 240 -10.59 -12.00 6.92
CA GLY A 240 -9.49 -12.83 7.41
C GLY A 240 -9.90 -13.77 8.53
N LYS A 241 -10.69 -13.27 9.48
CA LYS A 241 -11.21 -14.06 10.60
C LYS A 241 -12.20 -15.13 10.12
N GLU A 242 -13.08 -14.77 9.19
CA GLU A 242 -14.01 -15.72 8.56
C GLU A 242 -13.28 -16.87 7.85
N VAL A 243 -12.20 -16.56 7.11
CA VAL A 243 -11.33 -17.57 6.48
C VAL A 243 -10.69 -18.47 7.53
N VAL A 244 -10.09 -17.90 8.58
CA VAL A 244 -9.44 -18.68 9.65
C VAL A 244 -10.46 -19.58 10.37
N GLN A 245 -11.63 -19.05 10.69
CA GLN A 245 -12.71 -19.78 11.35
C GLN A 245 -13.20 -20.94 10.48
N SER A 246 -13.40 -20.71 9.18
CA SER A 246 -13.86 -21.73 8.24
C SER A 246 -12.91 -22.94 8.15
N ILE A 247 -11.59 -22.69 8.28
CA ILE A 247 -10.57 -23.75 8.31
C ILE A 247 -10.66 -24.52 9.62
N ALA A 248 -10.83 -23.82 10.75
CA ALA A 248 -10.92 -24.43 12.07
C ALA A 248 -12.19 -25.28 12.24
N THR A 249 -13.32 -24.86 11.65
CA THR A 249 -14.62 -25.56 11.73
C THR A 249 -14.88 -26.50 10.56
N LEU A 250 -14.00 -26.52 9.55
CA LEU A 250 -14.18 -27.22 8.27
C LEU A 250 -15.45 -26.77 7.49
N ASP A 251 -15.89 -25.52 7.69
CA ASP A 251 -17.00 -24.90 6.99
C ASP A 251 -16.55 -24.43 5.58
N ARG A 252 -16.67 -25.33 4.62
CA ARG A 252 -16.28 -25.06 3.23
C ARG A 252 -17.07 -23.90 2.58
N PRO A 253 -18.41 -23.81 2.72
CA PRO A 253 -19.17 -22.67 2.21
C PRO A 253 -18.65 -21.32 2.71
N GLN A 254 -18.53 -21.13 4.03
CA GLN A 254 -18.06 -19.89 4.63
C GLN A 254 -16.65 -19.53 4.13
N GLY A 255 -15.76 -20.53 4.05
CA GLY A 255 -14.39 -20.30 3.58
C GLY A 255 -14.30 -19.84 2.11
N ILE A 256 -15.18 -20.36 1.24
CA ILE A 256 -15.24 -19.94 -0.16
C ILE A 256 -15.79 -18.52 -0.28
N GLU A 257 -16.88 -18.20 0.43
CA GLU A 257 -17.51 -16.88 0.41
C GLU A 257 -16.56 -15.80 0.95
N ALA A 258 -15.93 -16.04 2.10
CA ALA A 258 -14.95 -15.13 2.69
C ALA A 258 -13.71 -14.98 1.79
N GLY A 259 -13.19 -16.07 1.23
CA GLY A 259 -12.06 -16.05 0.30
C GLY A 259 -12.35 -15.26 -0.97
N LEU A 260 -13.54 -15.43 -1.56
CA LEU A 260 -14.00 -14.62 -2.70
C LEU A 260 -14.12 -13.14 -2.32
N GLY A 261 -14.63 -12.83 -1.12
CA GLY A 261 -14.64 -11.47 -0.58
C GLY A 261 -13.25 -10.84 -0.54
N VAL A 262 -12.24 -11.58 -0.06
CA VAL A 262 -10.84 -11.10 -0.01
C VAL A 262 -10.33 -10.78 -1.42
N VAL A 263 -10.58 -11.68 -2.38
CA VAL A 263 -10.16 -11.50 -3.78
C VAL A 263 -10.85 -10.29 -4.41
N ILE A 264 -12.14 -10.06 -4.15
CA ILE A 264 -12.86 -8.89 -4.68
C ILE A 264 -12.27 -7.59 -4.13
N ILE A 265 -12.01 -7.52 -2.82
CA ILE A 265 -11.35 -6.35 -2.20
C ILE A 265 -9.94 -6.16 -2.77
N ALA A 266 -9.19 -7.25 -3.00
CA ALA A 266 -7.86 -7.20 -3.60
C ALA A 266 -7.87 -6.60 -5.00
N ILE A 267 -8.75 -7.10 -5.85
CA ILE A 267 -8.89 -6.61 -7.21
C ILE A 267 -9.33 -5.15 -7.19
N TYR A 268 -10.28 -4.77 -6.32
CA TYR A 268 -10.72 -3.38 -6.22
C TYR A 268 -9.57 -2.43 -5.82
N LEU A 269 -8.82 -2.77 -4.76
CA LEU A 269 -7.72 -1.94 -4.27
C LEU A 269 -6.53 -1.87 -5.23
N ASP A 270 -6.11 -3.00 -5.81
CA ASP A 270 -5.04 -3.05 -6.81
C ASP A 270 -5.38 -2.16 -8.01
N ARG A 271 -6.60 -2.33 -8.53
CA ARG A 271 -7.06 -1.64 -9.74
C ARG A 271 -7.22 -0.14 -9.51
N LEU A 272 -7.71 0.27 -8.34
CA LEU A 272 -7.87 1.67 -7.96
C LEU A 272 -6.51 2.35 -7.73
N THR A 273 -5.62 1.68 -7.00
CA THR A 273 -4.32 2.26 -6.62
C THR A 273 -3.35 2.34 -7.82
N ALA A 274 -3.31 1.32 -8.68
CA ALA A 274 -2.50 1.35 -9.89
C ALA A 274 -2.80 2.56 -10.78
N SER A 275 -4.07 3.00 -10.81
CA SER A 275 -4.48 4.16 -11.59
C SER A 275 -4.04 5.52 -11.02
N LEU A 276 -3.77 5.60 -9.71
CA LEU A 276 -3.26 6.82 -9.07
C LEU A 276 -1.77 7.06 -9.37
N GLY A 277 -0.98 5.99 -9.56
CA GLY A 277 0.46 6.08 -9.83
C GLY A 277 0.82 6.45 -11.27
N ARG A 278 -0.12 6.29 -12.21
CA ARG A 278 0.05 6.60 -13.64
C ARG A 278 -1.18 7.31 -14.23
N PRO A 279 -1.49 8.55 -13.81
CA PRO A 279 -2.70 9.24 -14.28
C PRO A 279 -2.73 9.50 -15.80
N GLY A 280 -1.57 9.54 -16.45
CA GLY A 280 -1.42 9.77 -17.89
C GLY A 280 -1.87 8.60 -18.78
N ASP A 281 -1.99 7.39 -18.23
CA ASP A 281 -2.25 6.17 -19.01
C ASP A 281 -3.75 5.86 -19.19
N TYR A 282 -4.64 6.69 -18.63
CA TYR A 282 -6.10 6.44 -18.60
C TYR A 282 -6.91 7.54 -19.30
N PRO A 283 -6.90 7.62 -20.65
CA PRO A 283 -7.66 8.63 -21.41
C PRO A 283 -9.18 8.46 -21.30
N HIS A 284 -9.66 7.29 -20.85
CA HIS A 284 -11.09 7.01 -20.63
C HIS A 284 -11.60 7.41 -19.23
N SER A 285 -10.73 7.85 -18.32
CA SER A 285 -11.13 8.44 -17.04
C SER A 285 -11.85 9.78 -17.27
N LEU A 286 -12.86 10.09 -16.45
CA LEU A 286 -13.52 11.39 -16.47
C LEU A 286 -12.55 12.55 -16.20
N LEU A 287 -11.55 12.34 -15.33
CA LEU A 287 -10.47 13.30 -15.07
C LEU A 287 -9.56 13.48 -16.30
N GLY A 288 -9.27 12.39 -17.02
CA GLY A 288 -8.54 12.44 -18.29
C GLY A 288 -9.29 13.27 -19.35
N ARG A 289 -10.61 13.07 -19.47
CA ARG A 289 -11.47 13.82 -20.40
C ARG A 289 -11.67 15.30 -20.04
N LEU A 290 -11.63 15.64 -18.75
CA LEU A 290 -11.68 17.04 -18.29
C LEU A 290 -10.36 17.76 -18.56
N ARG A 291 -9.23 17.05 -18.38
CA ARG A 291 -7.89 17.61 -18.62
C ARG A 291 -7.57 17.78 -20.11
N SER A 292 -8.01 16.86 -20.97
CA SER A 292 -7.87 17.01 -22.43
C SER A 292 -8.72 18.16 -23.00
N ARG A 293 -9.82 18.54 -22.34
CA ARG A 293 -10.62 19.71 -22.74
C ARG A 293 -10.05 21.05 -22.28
N SER A 294 -9.21 21.08 -21.26
CA SER A 294 -8.56 22.30 -20.77
C SER A 294 -7.18 22.57 -21.40
N GLY A 295 -6.62 21.59 -22.12
CA GLY A 295 -5.32 21.66 -22.80
C GLY A 295 -5.44 21.86 -24.32
N GLY A 296 -6.43 22.62 -24.80
CA GLY A 296 -6.47 23.05 -26.19
C GLY A 296 -5.40 24.12 -26.47
N GLY A 297 -4.18 23.68 -26.76
CA GLY A 297 -3.01 24.47 -27.22
C GLY A 297 -2.00 23.51 -27.86
N PRO A 298 -1.18 23.95 -28.83
CA PRO A 298 -1.13 23.40 -30.18
C PRO A 298 -0.14 22.24 -30.35
N ASP A 299 -0.54 21.02 -30.00
CA ASP A 299 0.16 19.79 -30.43
C ASP A 299 -0.40 19.22 -31.76
N GLN A 300 -1.33 19.93 -32.41
CA GLN A 300 -1.88 19.52 -33.73
C GLN A 300 -1.13 20.13 -34.93
N ASP A 301 -0.27 21.13 -34.70
CA ASP A 301 0.49 21.77 -35.78
C ASP A 301 1.81 21.03 -36.10
N ASP A 302 2.37 20.28 -35.14
CA ASP A 302 3.63 19.53 -35.34
C ASP A 302 3.44 18.24 -36.16
N ASP A 303 2.30 17.54 -36.00
CA ASP A 303 1.97 16.36 -36.82
C ASP A 303 1.68 16.75 -38.28
N ALA A 304 1.04 17.91 -38.50
CA ALA A 304 0.76 18.42 -39.85
C ALA A 304 2.04 18.89 -40.57
N ALA A 305 3.01 19.47 -39.83
CA ALA A 305 4.29 19.89 -40.39
C ALA A 305 5.17 18.68 -40.77
N GLN A 306 5.15 17.60 -39.98
CA GLN A 306 5.87 16.36 -40.28
C GLN A 306 5.27 15.63 -41.50
N ASP A 307 3.94 15.60 -41.62
CA ASP A 307 3.25 15.02 -42.78
C ASP A 307 3.47 15.82 -44.08
N GLU A 308 3.66 17.15 -44.01
CA GLU A 308 4.07 17.96 -45.16
C GLU A 308 5.54 17.74 -45.54
N GLU A 309 6.45 17.63 -44.56
CA GLU A 309 7.87 17.38 -44.81
C GLU A 309 8.09 15.99 -45.44
N ASP A 310 7.42 14.94 -44.95
CA ASP A 310 7.50 13.59 -45.51
C ASP A 310 6.89 13.51 -46.93
N ASN A 311 5.81 14.26 -47.20
CA ASN A 311 5.25 14.34 -48.55
C ASN A 311 6.16 15.08 -49.54
N LEU A 312 6.87 16.12 -49.10
CA LEU A 312 7.85 16.83 -49.93
C LEU A 312 9.08 15.97 -50.25
N VAL A 313 9.54 15.16 -49.29
CA VAL A 313 10.64 14.19 -49.48
C VAL A 313 10.23 13.07 -50.43
N ALA A 314 8.99 12.58 -50.35
CA ALA A 314 8.44 11.57 -51.25
C ALA A 314 8.23 12.10 -52.68
N ALA A 315 7.88 13.38 -52.86
CA ALA A 315 7.70 14.00 -54.16
C ALA A 315 9.04 14.25 -54.90
N GLY A 316 10.13 14.49 -54.17
CA GLY A 316 11.48 14.72 -54.74
C GLY A 316 12.15 13.50 -55.38
N HIS A 317 11.64 12.28 -55.12
CA HIS A 317 12.24 11.02 -55.62
C HIS A 317 11.68 10.53 -56.97
N ARG A 318 10.84 11.31 -57.65
CA ARG A 318 10.35 10.98 -59.00
C ARG A 318 11.12 11.78 -60.07
N THR A 319 12.35 11.36 -60.38
CA THR A 319 13.01 11.78 -61.63
C THR A 319 12.38 11.06 -62.82
N PRO A 320 12.04 11.76 -63.93
CA PRO A 320 11.45 11.13 -65.11
C PRO A 320 12.56 10.48 -65.96
N VAL A 321 12.42 9.18 -66.23
CA VAL A 321 13.04 8.50 -67.38
C VAL A 321 12.02 7.54 -67.98
#